data_AF-A0A3A0A0N7-F1
#
_entry.id   AF-A0A3A0A0N7-F1
#
_cell.length_a   1.000
_cell.length_b   1.000
_cell.length_c   1.000
_cell.angle_alpha   90.00
_cell.angle_beta   90.00
_cell.angle_gamma   90.00
#
_symmetry.space_group_name_H-M   'P 1'
#
loop_
_entity.id
_entity.type
_entity.pdbx_description
1 polymer ?
#
loop_
_entity_poly.entity_id
_entity_poly.type
_entity_poly.pdbx_seq_one_letter_code
_entity_poly.pdbx_strand_id
1 'polypeptide(L)' 'MTMNVFALHDIARLPLPGDNVAIATRRLDAGTTIHDGDRRFTLDYTVMEGHRLAIQPIAEGEALLSWNLPFGVAL' A
#
# COMPACT_ATOMS: atom_id res chain seq x y z
N MET A 1 4.67 6.62 -22.19
CA MET A 1 4.37 5.59 -21.18
C MET A 1 3.03 5.96 -20.54
N THR A 2 2.00 5.14 -20.72
CA THR A 2 0.70 5.34 -20.08
C THR A 2 0.85 5.14 -18.57
N MET A 3 0.47 6.14 -17.78
CA MET A 3 0.40 5.99 -16.32
C MET A 3 -0.75 5.04 -16.01
N ASN A 4 -0.45 3.86 -15.46
CA ASN A 4 -1.48 2.95 -15.00
C ASN A 4 -2.02 3.47 -13.66
N VAL A 5 -3.30 3.87 -13.67
CA VAL A 5 -4.03 4.39 -12.52
C VAL A 5 -5.06 3.35 -12.08
N PHE A 6 -5.03 2.95 -10.81
CA PHE A 6 -5.97 1.97 -10.24
C PHE A 6 -6.59 2.47 -8.94
N ALA A 7 -7.81 2.01 -8.63
CA ALA A 7 -8.35 2.11 -7.27
C ALA A 7 -7.68 1.06 -6.38
N LEU A 8 -7.39 1.41 -5.12
CA LEU A 8 -6.70 0.52 -4.17
C LEU A 8 -7.43 -0.83 -4.04
N HIS A 9 -8.76 -0.82 -3.96
CA HIS A 9 -9.56 -2.04 -3.79
C HIS A 9 -9.56 -2.98 -5.01
N ASP A 10 -9.09 -2.55 -6.18
CA ASP A 10 -8.96 -3.43 -7.35
C ASP A 10 -7.67 -4.25 -7.31
N ILE A 11 -6.66 -3.78 -6.58
CA ILE A 11 -5.28 -4.25 -6.69
C ILE A 11 -4.62 -4.63 -5.36
N ALA A 12 -5.28 -4.32 -4.26
CA ALA A 12 -4.81 -4.60 -2.92
C ALA A 12 -5.97 -4.83 -1.94
N ARG A 13 -5.65 -5.33 -0.76
CA ARG A 13 -6.58 -5.48 0.36
C ARG A 13 -6.03 -4.73 1.57
N LEU A 14 -6.82 -3.78 2.07
CA LEU A 14 -6.66 -3.20 3.39
C LEU A 14 -7.49 -4.03 4.38
N PRO A 15 -6.89 -4.78 5.31
CA PRO A 15 -7.64 -5.70 6.15
C PRO A 15 -8.68 -5.00 7.05
N LEU A 16 -8.28 -3.91 7.73
CA LEU A 16 -9.16 -3.08 8.54
C LEU A 16 -8.92 -1.58 8.30
N PRO A 17 -9.92 -0.70 8.51
CA PRO A 17 -9.77 0.75 8.27
C PRO A 17 -8.66 1.45 9.07
N GLY A 18 -8.15 0.85 10.16
CA GLY A 18 -7.05 1.40 10.96
C GLY A 18 -5.66 0.95 10.52
N ASP A 19 -5.56 0.08 9.51
CA ASP A 19 -4.28 -0.37 8.97
C ASP A 19 -3.61 0.71 8.13
N ASN A 20 -2.27 0.76 8.16
CA ASN A 20 -1.46 1.71 7.39
C ASN A 20 -0.69 1.04 6.24
N VAL A 21 -0.82 -0.28 6.09
CA VAL A 21 -0.32 -1.05 4.94
C VAL A 21 -1.43 -1.89 4.33
N ALA A 22 -1.42 -2.02 3.01
CA ALA A 22 -2.28 -2.95 2.27
C ALA A 22 -1.46 -4.14 1.77
N ILE A 23 -2.14 -5.22 1.38
CA ILE A 23 -1.54 -6.42 0.77
C ILE A 23 -1.87 -6.41 -0.73
N ALA A 24 -0.87 -6.43 -1.59
CA ALA A 24 -1.07 -6.48 -3.04
C ALA A 24 -1.72 -7.82 -3.47
N THR A 25 -2.74 -7.77 -4.31
CA THR A 25 -3.43 -8.98 -4.84
C THR A 25 -2.89 -9.41 -6.20
N ARG A 26 -1.92 -8.67 -6.74
CA ARG A 26 -1.20 -8.96 -7.98
C ARG A 26 0.13 -8.21 -7.96
N ARG A 27 1.01 -8.49 -8.92
CA ARG A 27 2.20 -7.66 -9.17
C ARG A 27 1.79 -6.23 -9.57
N LEU A 28 2.40 -5.25 -8.92
CA LEU A 28 2.26 -3.82 -9.19
C LEU A 28 3.63 -3.28 -9.59
N ASP A 29 3.77 -2.81 -10.82
CA ASP A 29 5.06 -2.27 -11.28
C ASP A 29 5.32 -0.88 -10.68
N ALA A 30 6.60 -0.52 -10.52
CA ALA A 30 7.02 0.84 -10.18
C ALA A 30 6.37 1.87 -11.13
N GLY A 31 6.00 3.03 -10.60
CA GLY A 31 5.25 4.06 -11.33
C GLY A 31 3.74 3.83 -11.38
N THR A 32 3.24 2.69 -10.87
CA THR A 32 1.79 2.48 -10.71
C THR A 32 1.21 3.55 -9.78
N THR A 33 0.16 4.23 -10.24
CA THR A 33 -0.56 5.23 -9.45
C THR A 33 -1.81 4.60 -8.84
N ILE A 34 -2.00 4.83 -7.55
CA ILE A 34 -3.08 4.24 -6.75
C ILE A 34 -3.94 5.36 -6.17
N HIS A 35 -5.26 5.20 -6.27
CA HIS A 35 -6.26 6.05 -5.61
C HIS A 35 -6.94 5.32 -4.46
N ASP A 36 -7.08 6.00 -3.33
CA ASP A 36 -7.79 5.52 -2.14
C ASP A 36 -8.61 6.67 -1.54
N GLY A 37 -9.88 6.77 -1.97
CA GLY A 37 -10.70 7.96 -1.72
C GLY A 37 -10.04 9.22 -2.30
N ASP A 38 -9.80 10.22 -1.46
CA ASP A 38 -9.13 11.48 -1.84
C ASP A 38 -7.60 11.35 -1.88
N ARG A 39 -7.04 10.21 -1.44
CA ARG A 39 -5.59 9.99 -1.43
C ARG A 39 -5.15 9.47 -2.78
N ARG A 40 -4.00 9.97 -3.24
CA ARG A 40 -3.31 9.51 -4.44
C ARG A 40 -1.83 9.34 -4.16
N PHE A 41 -1.27 8.19 -4.51
CA PHE A 41 0.16 7.92 -4.35
C PHE A 41 0.67 7.06 -5.51
N THR A 42 1.97 7.15 -5.77
CA THR A 42 2.66 6.42 -6.82
C THR A 42 3.72 5.53 -6.19
N LEU A 43 3.81 4.29 -6.64
CA LEU A 43 4.80 3.35 -6.13
C LEU A 43 6.20 3.68 -6.68
N ASP A 44 7.17 3.85 -5.79
CA ASP A 44 8.59 4.03 -6.18
C ASP A 44 9.21 2.72 -6.69
N TYR A 45 8.72 1.58 -6.19
CA TYR A 45 9.24 0.25 -6.48
C TYR A 45 8.13 -0.72 -6.88
N THR A 46 8.52 -1.77 -7.59
CA THR A 46 7.62 -2.88 -7.90
C THR A 46 7.25 -3.64 -6.61
N VAL A 47 5.95 -3.87 -6.40
CA VAL A 47 5.42 -4.65 -5.29
C VAL A 47 4.89 -5.97 -5.84
N MET A 48 5.37 -7.09 -5.30
CA MET A 48 4.93 -8.42 -5.71
C MET A 48 3.59 -8.79 -5.06
N GLU A 49 2.84 -9.68 -5.70
CA GLU A 49 1.62 -10.25 -5.13
C GLU A 49 1.90 -10.84 -3.73
N GLY A 50 1.01 -10.59 -2.78
CA GLY A 50 1.13 -11.00 -1.39
C GLY A 50 2.06 -10.13 -0.53
N HIS A 51 2.88 -9.26 -1.14
CA HIS A 51 3.68 -8.29 -0.40
C HIS A 51 2.86 -7.08 0.05
N ARG A 52 3.42 -6.35 1.00
CA ARG A 52 2.77 -5.18 1.60
C ARG A 52 3.30 -3.88 1.00
N LEU A 53 2.40 -2.91 0.93
CA LEU A 53 2.70 -1.53 0.54
C LEU A 53 2.12 -0.58 1.58
N ALA A 54 2.87 0.46 1.92
CA ALA A 54 2.35 1.56 2.73
C ALA A 54 1.29 2.32 1.93
N ILE A 55 0.15 2.61 2.55
CA ILE A 55 -0.90 3.41 1.91
C ILE A 55 -0.79 4.89 2.28
N GLN A 56 -0.05 5.22 3.33
CA GLN A 56 0.27 6.57 3.83
C GLN A 56 1.77 6.65 4.18
N PRO A 57 2.31 7.87 4.38
CA PRO A 57 3.57 8.02 5.08
C PRO A 57 3.55 7.31 6.45
N ILE A 58 4.63 6.63 6.78
CA ILE A 58 4.90 5.98 8.06
C ILE A 58 6.29 6.44 8.48
N ALA A 59 6.42 7.10 9.62
CA ALA A 59 7.70 7.62 10.09
C ALA A 59 8.59 6.50 10.67
N GLU A 60 9.91 6.71 10.69
CA GLU A 60 10.85 5.81 11.36
C GLU A 60 10.41 5.59 12.82
N GLY A 61 10.41 4.33 13.28
CA GLY A 61 9.95 3.96 14.61
C GLY A 61 8.43 3.77 14.75
N GLU A 62 7.62 4.14 13.74
CA GLU A 62 6.18 3.89 13.77
C GLU A 62 5.83 2.44 13.44
N ALA A 63 4.73 1.95 14.03
CA ALA A 63 4.25 0.60 13.84
C ALA A 63 3.62 0.41 12.45
N LEU A 64 3.94 -0.70 11.79
CA LEU A 64 3.19 -1.18 10.63
C LEU A 64 2.01 -2.01 11.14
N LEU A 65 0.79 -1.63 10.73
CA LEU A 65 -0.46 -2.19 11.22
C LEU A 65 -1.13 -3.07 10.16
N SER A 66 -1.50 -4.28 10.56
CA SER A 66 -2.29 -5.22 9.77
C SER A 66 -3.28 -5.92 10.70
N TRP A 67 -4.58 -5.91 10.37
CA TRP A 67 -5.65 -6.27 11.30
C TRP A 67 -5.65 -5.42 12.59
N ASN A 68 -5.34 -4.12 12.46
CA ASN A 68 -5.15 -3.14 13.53
C ASN A 68 -4.11 -3.56 14.59
N LEU A 69 -3.24 -4.51 14.27
CA LEU A 69 -2.20 -5.00 15.17
C LEU A 69 -0.81 -4.71 14.59
N PRO A 70 0.16 -4.32 15.43
CA PRO A 70 1.53 -4.11 14.99
C PRO A 70 2.16 -5.45 14.62
N PHE A 71 2.77 -5.52 13.44
CA PHE A 71 3.55 -6.68 13.02
C PHE A 71 5.02 -6.34 12.72
N GLY A 72 5.36 -5.04 12.76
CA GLY A 72 6.71 -4.54 12.52
C GLY A 72 6.79 -3.05 12.81
N VAL A 73 8.01 -2.51 12.66
CA VAL A 73 8.33 -1.09 12.86
C VAL A 73 9.10 -0.60 11.64
N ALA A 74 8.84 0.63 11.21
CA ALA A 74 9.56 1.26 10.10
C ALA A 74 10.99 1.63 10.53
N LEU A 75 11.95 1.41 9.64
CA LEU A 75 13.39 1.67 9.84
C LEU A 75 13.89 2.76 8.89
#